data_AF-A0A1C8ZV76-F1
#
_entry.id   AF-A0A1C8ZV76-F1
#
_cell.length_a   1.000
_cell.length_b   1.000
_cell.length_c   1.000
_cell.angle_alpha   90.00
_cell.angle_beta   90.00
_cell.angle_gamma   90.00
#
_symmetry.space_group_name_H-M   'P 1'
#
loop_
_entity.id
_entity.type
_entity.pdbx_description
1 polymer ?
#
loop_
_entity_poly.entity_id
_entity_poly.type
_entity_poly.pdbx_seq_one_letter_code
_entity_poly.pdbx_strand_id
1 'polypeptide(L)'
;MDPIHEILTNYEFDEEEINYALMRAKGIIIGFAMEYRARKVLQQFNFENIKSVDMPTHDIEAYKDGVKYYVEVKASKKSPTREYSAYKIAMIALLDGIHLTLTMIPKPNLLVTEEILSEPKRILYRFFRLLYAKQYDEIKVFLENEKNREVLSSYYTVIKSFSDKYNLPLAGELIKPNL
;
A
#
# COMPACT_ATOMS: atom_id res chain seq x y z
N MET A 1 3.89 0.66 32.14
CA MET A 1 3.93 -0.73 32.64
C MET A 1 4.41 -1.59 31.49
N ASP A 2 5.25 -2.59 31.73
CA ASP A 2 5.69 -3.52 30.68
C ASP A 2 4.49 -4.38 30.23
N PRO A 3 4.13 -4.43 28.94
CA PRO A 3 3.00 -5.22 28.45
C PRO A 3 3.07 -6.71 28.85
N ILE A 4 4.26 -7.29 28.91
CA ILE A 4 4.42 -8.70 29.32
C ILE A 4 4.14 -8.85 30.82
N HIS A 5 4.59 -7.89 31.62
CA HIS A 5 4.33 -7.86 33.06
C HIS A 5 2.82 -7.68 33.36
N GLU A 6 2.12 -6.84 32.61
CA GLU A 6 0.67 -6.68 32.74
C GLU A 6 -0.07 -7.98 32.43
N ILE A 7 0.34 -8.69 31.37
CA ILE A 7 -0.25 -9.97 30.96
C ILE A 7 -0.04 -11.04 32.05
N LEU A 8 1.19 -11.19 32.56
CA LEU A 8 1.52 -12.15 33.61
C LEU A 8 0.72 -11.92 34.90
N THR A 9 0.57 -10.65 35.29
CA THR A 9 0.06 -10.31 36.62
C THR A 9 -1.47 -10.19 36.65
N ASN A 10 -2.10 -9.75 35.56
CA ASN A 10 -3.54 -9.48 35.53
C ASN A 10 -4.37 -10.60 34.92
N TYR A 11 -3.76 -11.52 34.17
CA TYR A 11 -4.46 -12.59 33.45
C TYR A 11 -4.05 -14.00 33.89
N GLU A 12 -3.19 -14.12 34.91
CA GLU A 12 -2.74 -15.39 35.51
C GLU A 12 -2.12 -16.39 34.50
N PHE A 13 -1.61 -15.91 33.36
CA PHE A 13 -0.92 -16.77 32.40
C PHE A 13 0.42 -17.23 32.93
N ASP A 14 0.77 -18.48 32.62
CA ASP A 14 2.10 -19.01 32.90
C ASP A 14 3.12 -18.69 31.79
N GLU A 15 4.39 -19.03 32.03
CA GLU A 15 5.46 -18.77 31.07
C GLU A 15 5.29 -19.57 29.77
N GLU A 16 4.69 -20.76 29.80
CA GLU A 16 4.49 -21.61 28.63
C GLU A 16 3.43 -20.98 27.71
N GLU A 17 2.32 -20.50 28.27
CA GLU A 17 1.25 -19.81 27.55
C GLU A 17 1.75 -18.54 26.87
N ILE A 18 2.56 -17.73 27.56
CA ILE A 18 3.15 -16.52 26.99
C ILE A 18 4.15 -16.86 25.89
N ASN A 19 5.02 -17.85 26.09
CA ASN A 19 5.96 -18.26 25.07
C ASN A 19 5.25 -18.77 23.82
N TYR A 20 4.18 -19.56 23.99
CA TYR A 20 3.32 -19.99 22.89
C TYR A 20 2.72 -18.78 22.15
N ALA A 21 2.15 -17.81 22.86
CA ALA A 21 1.57 -16.61 22.27
C ALA A 21 2.62 -15.77 21.52
N LEU A 22 3.79 -15.54 22.10
CA LEU A 22 4.89 -14.80 21.48
C LEU A 22 5.41 -15.50 20.22
N MET A 23 5.53 -16.83 20.25
CA MET A 23 5.92 -17.61 19.06
C MET A 23 4.91 -17.44 17.93
N ARG A 24 3.62 -17.46 18.25
CA ARG A 24 2.53 -17.24 17.27
C ARG A 24 2.50 -15.80 16.76
N ALA A 25 2.78 -14.83 17.62
CA ALA A 25 2.76 -13.40 17.30
C ALA A 25 4.07 -12.87 16.70
N LYS A 26 5.12 -13.68 16.64
CA LYS A 26 6.48 -13.27 16.19
C LYS A 26 6.49 -12.45 14.90
N GLY A 27 5.71 -12.85 13.89
CA GLY A 27 5.63 -12.13 12.62
C GLY A 27 5.05 -10.72 12.76
N ILE A 28 4.00 -10.57 13.58
CA ILE A 28 3.32 -9.30 13.85
C ILE A 28 4.26 -8.38 14.65
N ILE A 29 4.89 -8.90 15.70
CA ILE A 29 5.85 -8.16 16.52
C ILE A 29 7.01 -7.63 15.66
N ILE A 30 7.56 -8.48 14.77
CA ILE A 30 8.61 -8.07 13.84
C ILE A 30 8.09 -7.00 12.86
N GLY A 31 6.86 -7.12 12.37
CA GLY A 31 6.22 -6.12 11.49
C GLY A 31 6.22 -4.73 12.14
N PHE A 32 5.60 -4.62 13.31
CA PHE A 32 5.54 -3.35 14.06
C PHE A 32 6.93 -2.81 14.42
N ALA A 33 7.85 -3.69 14.83
CA ALA A 33 9.23 -3.27 15.12
C ALA A 33 9.93 -2.71 13.86
N MET A 34 9.66 -3.28 12.68
CA MET A 34 10.23 -2.82 11.40
C MET A 34 9.62 -1.49 10.95
N GLU A 35 8.31 -1.30 11.10
CA GLU A 35 7.64 -0.02 10.84
C GLU A 35 8.20 1.08 11.74
N TYR A 36 8.39 0.80 13.03
CA TYR A 36 9.01 1.76 13.94
C TYR A 36 10.46 2.06 13.54
N ARG A 37 11.23 1.02 13.17
CA ARG A 37 12.61 1.17 12.69
C ARG A 37 12.68 1.97 11.38
N ALA A 38 11.71 1.83 10.49
CA ALA A 38 11.65 2.53 9.20
C ALA A 38 11.72 4.05 9.38
N ARG A 39 11.22 4.59 10.49
CA ARG A 39 11.32 6.03 10.79
C ARG A 39 12.78 6.50 10.83
N LYS A 40 13.65 5.75 11.53
CA LYS A 40 15.09 6.08 11.61
C LYS A 40 15.78 5.93 10.26
N VAL A 41 15.36 4.95 9.46
CA VAL A 41 15.87 4.75 8.10
C VAL A 41 15.49 5.91 7.19
N LEU A 42 14.24 6.38 7.24
CA LEU A 42 13.79 7.51 6.43
C LEU A 42 14.53 8.81 6.81
N GLN A 43 14.85 9.02 8.09
CA GLN A 43 15.72 10.12 8.52
C GLN A 43 17.09 10.06 7.85
N GLN A 44 17.70 8.87 7.74
CA GLN A 44 18.98 8.69 7.03
C GLN A 44 18.89 8.98 5.53
N PHE A 45 17.69 8.91 4.95
CA PHE A 45 17.41 9.30 3.58
C PHE A 45 16.99 10.78 3.43
N ASN A 46 17.19 11.58 4.48
CA ASN A 46 16.84 13.00 4.56
C ASN A 46 15.34 13.28 4.42
N PHE A 47 14.49 12.38 4.92
CA PHE A 47 13.07 12.69 5.09
C PHE A 47 12.84 13.43 6.42
N GLU A 48 11.84 14.30 6.40
CA GLU A 48 11.40 15.15 7.50
C GLU A 48 9.93 14.86 7.83
N ASN A 49 9.46 15.34 9.00
CA ASN A 49 8.07 15.20 9.44
C ASN A 49 7.53 13.75 9.39
N ILE A 50 8.36 12.78 9.77
CA ILE A 50 8.07 11.35 9.65
C ILE A 50 7.06 10.90 10.72
N LYS A 51 5.85 10.56 10.27
CA LYS A 51 4.72 10.16 11.11
C LYS A 51 4.26 8.75 10.76
N SER A 52 4.25 7.85 11.74
CA SER A 52 3.57 6.57 11.61
C SER A 52 2.05 6.77 11.62
N VAL A 53 1.36 6.04 10.75
CA VAL A 53 -0.09 6.07 10.61
C VAL A 53 -0.63 4.65 10.50
N ASP A 54 -1.90 4.47 10.85
CA ASP A 54 -2.60 3.19 10.70
C ASP A 54 -3.59 3.33 9.53
N MET A 55 -3.03 3.39 8.32
CA MET A 55 -3.80 3.55 7.09
C MET A 55 -3.73 2.26 6.26
N PRO A 56 -4.84 1.82 5.64
CA PRO A 56 -4.83 0.62 4.79
C PRO A 56 -3.88 0.71 3.58
N THR A 57 -3.46 1.92 3.21
CA THR A 57 -2.59 2.18 2.05
C THR A 57 -1.11 2.14 2.37
N HIS A 58 -0.69 2.64 3.53
CA HIS A 58 0.71 2.89 3.89
C HIS A 58 0.87 2.99 5.42
N ASP A 59 2.10 2.81 5.90
CA ASP A 59 2.41 2.78 7.33
C ASP A 59 3.00 4.12 7.83
N ILE A 60 3.56 4.93 6.92
CA ILE A 60 4.25 6.17 7.26
C ILE A 60 3.93 7.28 6.26
N GLU A 61 3.64 8.48 6.76
CA GLU A 61 3.68 9.72 5.99
C GLU A 61 4.97 10.49 6.30
N ALA A 62 5.62 11.03 5.27
CA ALA A 62 6.86 11.80 5.43
C ALA A 62 6.99 12.87 4.34
N TYR A 63 7.84 13.86 4.57
CA TYR A 63 8.16 14.89 3.60
C TYR A 63 9.62 14.83 3.19
N LYS A 64 9.91 15.17 1.95
CA LYS A 64 11.29 15.38 1.48
C LYS A 64 11.27 16.43 0.38
N ASP A 65 12.13 17.44 0.49
CA ASP A 65 12.23 18.54 -0.46
C ASP A 65 10.87 19.23 -0.73
N GLY A 66 10.04 19.37 0.31
CA GLY A 66 8.70 19.96 0.21
C GLY A 66 7.60 19.05 -0.35
N VAL A 67 7.93 17.83 -0.78
CA VAL A 67 6.99 16.86 -1.36
C VAL A 67 6.53 15.85 -0.32
N LYS A 68 5.23 15.54 -0.29
CA LYS A 68 4.64 14.51 0.58
C LYS A 68 4.83 13.11 -0.03
N TYR A 69 5.27 12.18 0.80
CA TYR A 69 5.44 10.77 0.50
C TYR A 69 4.62 9.90 1.43
N TYR A 70 4.09 8.82 0.87
CA TYR A 70 3.37 7.76 1.58
C TYR A 70 4.18 6.48 1.48
N VAL A 71 4.58 5.89 2.59
CA VAL A 71 5.56 4.80 2.62
C VAL A 71 4.93 3.54 3.21
N GLU A 72 4.87 2.49 2.40
CA GLU A 72 4.62 1.12 2.87
C GLU A 72 5.95 0.47 3.26
N VAL A 73 6.02 -0.12 4.44
CA VAL A 73 7.19 -0.84 4.97
C VAL A 73 7.03 -2.33 4.71
N LYS A 74 8.06 -2.94 4.11
CA LYS A 74 8.12 -4.39 3.88
C LYS A 74 9.36 -4.98 4.54
N ALA A 75 9.13 -5.89 5.49
CA ALA A 75 10.18 -6.58 6.23
C ALA A 75 10.87 -7.72 5.43
N SER A 76 10.47 -8.01 4.19
CA SER A 76 10.85 -9.25 3.49
C SER A 76 11.68 -9.03 2.21
N LYS A 77 12.39 -10.10 1.79
CA LYS A 77 13.07 -10.21 0.48
C LYS A 77 12.13 -10.63 -0.67
N LYS A 78 10.89 -11.04 -0.37
CA LYS A 78 9.92 -11.47 -1.40
C LYS A 78 9.41 -10.24 -2.16
N SER A 79 8.82 -10.47 -3.34
CA SER A 79 8.26 -9.39 -4.15
C SER A 79 7.34 -8.49 -3.29
N PRO A 80 7.69 -7.21 -3.10
CA PRO A 80 7.01 -6.31 -2.18
C PRO A 80 5.57 -6.02 -2.57
N THR A 81 5.21 -6.29 -3.83
CA THR A 81 3.89 -6.02 -4.41
C THR A 81 3.00 -7.27 -4.51
N ARG A 82 3.47 -8.45 -4.05
CA ARG A 82 2.67 -9.68 -4.07
C ARG A 82 1.34 -9.51 -3.33
N GLU A 83 1.37 -8.83 -2.19
CA GLU A 83 0.22 -8.62 -1.30
C GLU A 83 -0.67 -7.44 -1.75
N TYR A 84 -0.26 -6.68 -2.76
CA TYR A 84 -1.02 -5.52 -3.20
C TYR A 84 -2.25 -6.01 -3.97
N SER A 85 -3.39 -6.04 -3.30
CA SER A 85 -4.68 -6.32 -3.92
C SER A 85 -5.05 -5.20 -4.90
N ALA A 86 -5.91 -5.50 -5.88
CA ALA A 86 -6.44 -4.48 -6.80
C ALA A 86 -7.12 -3.32 -6.03
N TYR A 87 -7.77 -3.63 -4.91
CA TYR A 87 -8.37 -2.63 -4.03
C TYR A 87 -7.31 -1.72 -3.39
N LYS A 88 -6.22 -2.28 -2.86
CA LYS A 88 -5.11 -1.49 -2.30
C LYS A 88 -4.47 -0.60 -3.36
N ILE A 89 -4.29 -1.11 -4.59
CA ILE A 89 -3.80 -0.31 -5.73
C ILE A 89 -4.71 0.88 -6.00
N ALA A 90 -6.03 0.67 -6.03
CA ALA A 90 -6.99 1.73 -6.21
C ALA A 90 -6.89 2.80 -5.12
N MET A 91 -6.77 2.39 -3.85
CA MET A 91 -6.61 3.32 -2.74
C MET A 91 -5.30 4.12 -2.80
N ILE A 92 -4.19 3.46 -3.16
CA ILE A 92 -2.89 4.14 -3.32
C ILE A 92 -2.97 5.18 -4.45
N ALA A 93 -3.66 4.86 -5.55
CA ALA A 93 -3.82 5.80 -6.66
C ALA A 93 -4.57 7.08 -6.26
N LEU A 94 -5.44 7.05 -5.25
CA LEU A 94 -6.17 8.25 -4.82
C LEU A 94 -5.35 9.16 -3.88
N LEU A 95 -4.09 8.84 -3.58
CA LEU A 95 -3.26 9.66 -2.69
C LEU A 95 -2.71 10.90 -3.41
N ASP A 96 -2.77 12.05 -2.75
CA ASP A 96 -2.16 13.30 -3.20
C ASP A 96 -0.66 13.34 -2.86
N GLY A 97 0.14 12.47 -3.49
CA GLY A 97 1.58 12.41 -3.30
C GLY A 97 2.21 11.14 -3.84
N ILE A 98 3.50 10.96 -3.57
CA ILE A 98 4.27 9.83 -4.12
C ILE A 98 4.20 8.65 -3.15
N HIS A 99 3.75 7.50 -3.64
CA HIS A 99 3.77 6.28 -2.87
C HIS A 99 5.11 5.53 -3.06
N LEU A 100 5.78 5.24 -1.96
CA LEU A 100 7.02 4.48 -1.90
C LEU A 100 6.79 3.14 -1.19
N THR A 101 7.60 2.16 -1.56
CA THR A 101 7.75 0.92 -0.81
C THR A 101 9.17 0.85 -0.26
N LEU A 102 9.28 0.81 1.06
CA LEU A 102 10.53 0.65 1.78
C LEU A 102 10.75 -0.82 2.11
N THR A 103 11.71 -1.46 1.42
CA THR A 103 12.15 -2.81 1.79
C THR A 103 13.27 -2.72 2.81
N MET A 104 13.15 -3.42 3.94
CA MET A 104 14.12 -3.35 5.05
C MET A 104 15.29 -4.33 4.90
N ILE A 105 15.10 -5.44 4.18
CA ILE A 105 16.05 -6.55 4.06
C ILE A 105 16.39 -6.78 2.57
N PRO A 106 17.66 -7.06 2.20
CA PRO A 106 18.85 -7.21 3.06
C PRO A 106 19.43 -5.89 3.58
N LYS A 107 19.10 -4.79 2.91
CA LYS A 107 19.41 -3.43 3.34
C LYS A 107 18.22 -2.52 3.01
N PRO A 108 18.03 -1.42 3.75
CA PRO A 108 17.01 -0.45 3.42
C PRO A 108 17.10 0.04 1.98
N ASN A 109 15.98 0.00 1.27
CA ASN A 109 15.88 0.50 -0.09
C ASN A 109 14.49 1.08 -0.32
N LEU A 110 14.43 2.31 -0.86
CA LEU A 110 13.19 2.97 -1.24
C LEU A 110 12.95 2.79 -2.73
N LEU A 111 11.75 2.33 -3.06
CA LEU A 111 11.32 2.07 -4.42
C LEU A 111 10.05 2.86 -4.68
N VAL A 112 9.95 3.52 -5.82
CA VAL A 112 8.68 4.11 -6.27
C VAL A 112 7.73 2.96 -6.53
N THR A 113 6.59 2.96 -5.84
CA THR A 113 5.68 1.80 -5.85
C THR A 113 5.19 1.48 -7.25
N GLU A 114 4.85 2.48 -8.07
CA GLU A 114 4.40 2.28 -9.45
C GLU A 114 5.41 1.49 -10.30
N GLU A 115 6.71 1.76 -10.12
CA GLU A 115 7.79 1.17 -10.92
C GLU A 115 7.97 -0.33 -10.62
N ILE A 116 7.62 -0.77 -9.42
CA ILE A 116 7.76 -2.16 -8.97
C ILE A 116 6.46 -2.97 -9.06
N LEU A 117 5.37 -2.35 -9.52
CA LEU A 117 4.14 -3.06 -9.84
C LEU A 117 4.34 -3.97 -11.05
N SER A 118 3.69 -5.14 -11.04
CA SER A 118 3.47 -5.89 -12.27
C SER A 118 2.66 -5.06 -13.25
N GLU A 119 2.83 -5.31 -14.54
CA GLU A 119 2.16 -4.54 -15.58
C GLU A 119 0.63 -4.45 -15.41
N PRO A 120 -0.12 -5.54 -15.10
CA PRO A 120 -1.56 -5.42 -14.87
C PRO A 120 -1.93 -4.46 -13.74
N LYS A 121 -1.16 -4.50 -12.63
CA LYS A 121 -1.37 -3.60 -11.48
C LYS A 121 -0.98 -2.16 -11.82
N ARG A 122 0.06 -1.97 -12.64
CA ARG A 122 0.48 -0.64 -13.10
C ARG A 122 -0.56 -0.01 -14.01
N ILE A 123 -1.15 -0.78 -14.92
CA ILE A 123 -2.27 -0.34 -15.78
C ILE A 123 -3.45 0.09 -14.89
N LEU A 124 -3.84 -0.74 -13.92
CA LEU A 124 -4.91 -0.43 -12.98
C LEU A 124 -4.62 0.84 -12.17
N TYR A 125 -3.40 0.96 -11.63
CA TYR A 125 -2.95 2.14 -10.89
C TYR A 125 -3.09 3.42 -11.72
N ARG A 126 -2.55 3.42 -12.95
CA ARG A 126 -2.61 4.57 -13.87
C ARG A 126 -4.03 4.96 -14.22
N PHE A 127 -4.88 3.96 -14.49
CA PHE A 127 -6.29 4.21 -14.74
C PHE A 127 -6.96 4.97 -13.58
N PHE A 128 -6.79 4.49 -12.34
CA PHE A 128 -7.34 5.20 -11.17
C PHE A 128 -6.71 6.58 -10.95
N ARG A 129 -5.42 6.78 -11.26
CA ARG A 129 -4.79 8.11 -11.20
C ARG A 129 -5.44 9.10 -12.16
N LEU A 130 -5.62 8.72 -13.42
CA LEU A 130 -6.28 9.55 -14.42
C LEU A 130 -7.73 9.85 -14.02
N LEU A 131 -8.44 8.84 -13.50
CA LEU A 131 -9.83 8.97 -13.04
C LEU A 131 -9.95 9.95 -11.88
N TYR A 132 -9.08 9.82 -10.88
CA TYR A 132 -9.04 10.72 -9.72
C TYR A 132 -8.71 12.15 -10.12
N ALA A 133 -7.77 12.32 -11.06
CA ALA A 133 -7.40 13.61 -11.62
C ALA A 133 -8.44 14.20 -12.60
N LYS A 134 -9.52 13.46 -12.90
CA LYS A 134 -10.57 13.85 -13.87
C LYS A 134 -10.03 14.13 -15.28
N GLN A 135 -8.95 13.45 -15.67
CA GLN A 135 -8.27 13.57 -16.96
C GLN A 135 -8.95 12.69 -18.01
N TYR A 136 -10.20 13.02 -18.36
CA TYR A 136 -11.05 12.11 -19.17
C TYR A 136 -10.57 11.92 -20.60
N ASP A 137 -9.94 12.91 -21.21
CA ASP A 137 -9.43 12.77 -22.58
C ASP A 137 -8.20 11.85 -22.60
N GLU A 138 -7.35 11.93 -21.60
CA GLU A 138 -6.24 11.02 -21.38
C GLU A 138 -6.72 9.60 -21.07
N ILE A 139 -7.85 9.45 -20.36
CA ILE A 139 -8.48 8.13 -20.15
C ILE A 139 -8.92 7.54 -21.49
N LYS A 140 -9.53 8.33 -22.38
CA LYS A 140 -9.93 7.84 -23.72
C LYS A 140 -8.72 7.32 -24.47
N VAL A 141 -7.64 8.10 -24.55
CA VAL A 141 -6.38 7.70 -25.20
C VAL A 141 -5.78 6.47 -24.52
N PHE A 142 -5.80 6.40 -23.19
CA PHE A 142 -5.32 5.23 -22.43
C PHE A 142 -6.08 3.95 -22.78
N LEU A 143 -7.39 4.07 -23.06
CA LEU A 143 -8.29 2.97 -23.45
C LEU A 143 -8.26 2.65 -24.95
N GLU A 144 -7.57 3.42 -25.80
CA GLU A 144 -7.33 3.03 -27.19
C GLU A 144 -6.38 1.82 -27.28
N ASN A 145 -5.52 1.67 -26.26
CA ASN A 145 -4.66 0.51 -26.13
C ASN A 145 -5.47 -0.74 -25.72
N GLU A 146 -5.51 -1.73 -26.62
CA GLU A 146 -6.28 -2.97 -26.43
C GLU A 146 -5.87 -3.75 -25.17
N LYS A 147 -4.56 -3.84 -24.91
CA LYS A 147 -4.03 -4.51 -23.71
C LYS A 147 -4.50 -3.84 -22.42
N ASN A 148 -4.55 -2.50 -22.39
CA ASN A 148 -5.07 -1.78 -21.25
C ASN A 148 -6.55 -2.11 -21.01
N ARG A 149 -7.36 -2.14 -22.07
CA ARG A 149 -8.78 -2.52 -21.98
C ARG A 149 -8.97 -3.93 -21.45
N GLU A 150 -8.20 -4.89 -21.97
CA GLU A 150 -8.29 -6.30 -21.55
C GLU A 150 -7.97 -6.45 -20.06
N VAL A 151 -6.85 -5.87 -19.61
CA VAL A 151 -6.45 -5.87 -18.21
C VAL A 151 -7.52 -5.22 -17.33
N LEU A 152 -8.02 -4.04 -17.70
CA LEU A 152 -9.04 -3.33 -16.91
C LEU A 152 -10.36 -4.11 -16.85
N SER A 153 -10.73 -4.79 -17.93
CA SER A 153 -11.92 -5.66 -17.96
C SER A 153 -11.82 -6.79 -16.95
N SER A 154 -10.63 -7.38 -16.76
CA SER A 154 -10.40 -8.40 -15.72
C SER A 154 -10.58 -7.87 -14.29
N TYR A 155 -10.49 -6.55 -14.10
CA TYR A 155 -10.68 -5.86 -12.81
C TYR A 155 -12.03 -5.16 -12.68
N TYR A 156 -12.98 -5.37 -13.60
CA TYR A 156 -14.25 -4.64 -13.67
C TYR A 156 -14.98 -4.56 -12.33
N THR A 157 -15.13 -5.67 -11.60
CA THR A 157 -15.83 -5.71 -10.31
C THR A 157 -15.17 -4.79 -9.28
N VAL A 158 -13.84 -4.77 -9.23
CA VAL A 158 -13.09 -3.90 -8.32
C VAL A 158 -13.25 -2.44 -8.74
N ILE A 159 -13.10 -2.16 -10.04
CA ILE A 159 -13.23 -0.81 -10.58
C ILE A 159 -14.61 -0.24 -10.30
N LYS A 160 -15.66 -0.99 -10.56
CA LYS A 160 -17.05 -0.59 -10.30
C LYS A 160 -17.28 -0.35 -8.81
N SER A 161 -17.01 -1.36 -7.97
CA SER A 161 -17.20 -1.26 -6.52
C SER A 161 -16.43 -0.09 -5.90
N PHE A 162 -15.21 0.15 -6.36
CA PHE A 162 -14.38 1.25 -5.88
C PHE A 162 -14.90 2.61 -6.37
N SER A 163 -15.24 2.72 -7.66
CA SER A 163 -15.77 3.98 -8.22
C SER A 163 -17.08 4.39 -7.54
N ASP A 164 -17.98 3.43 -7.31
CA ASP A 164 -19.25 3.66 -6.62
C ASP A 164 -19.01 4.16 -5.18
N LYS A 165 -18.09 3.51 -4.45
CA LYS A 165 -17.78 3.87 -3.05
C LYS A 165 -17.21 5.29 -2.92
N TYR A 166 -16.41 5.74 -3.87
CA TYR A 166 -15.71 7.03 -3.82
C TYR A 166 -16.33 8.08 -4.75
N ASN A 167 -17.54 7.84 -5.29
CA ASN A 167 -18.24 8.71 -6.23
C ASN A 167 -17.36 9.17 -7.40
N LEU A 168 -16.53 8.26 -7.92
CA LEU A 168 -15.73 8.53 -9.10
C LEU A 168 -16.63 8.39 -10.35
N PRO A 169 -16.67 9.40 -11.23
CA PRO A 169 -17.53 9.40 -12.41
C PRO A 169 -17.24 8.17 -13.30
N LEU A 170 -18.31 7.45 -13.65
CA LEU A 170 -18.32 6.06 -14.09
C LEU A 170 -17.17 5.60 -15.03
N ALA A 171 -16.39 4.66 -14.50
CA ALA A 171 -15.58 3.70 -15.25
C ALA A 171 -16.44 2.60 -15.94
N GLY A 172 -17.73 2.47 -15.60
CA GLY A 172 -18.60 1.40 -16.10
C GLY A 172 -19.05 1.56 -17.56
N GLU A 173 -19.12 2.78 -18.08
CA GLU A 173 -19.38 3.03 -19.51
C GLU A 173 -18.11 2.89 -20.36
N LEU A 174 -16.95 3.17 -19.77
CA LEU A 174 -15.63 3.13 -20.41
C LEU A 174 -15.01 1.72 -20.46
N ILE A 175 -15.49 0.80 -19.61
CA ILE A 175 -14.98 -0.58 -19.46
C ILE A 175 -16.15 -1.55 -19.54
N LYS A 176 -17.04 -1.39 -20.53
CA LYS A 176 -17.92 -2.51 -20.87
C LYS A 176 -17.07 -3.56 -21.61
N PRO A 177 -17.10 -4.83 -21.21
CA PRO A 177 -16.66 -5.89 -22.10
C PRO A 177 -17.54 -5.79 -23.35
N ASN A 178 -16.93 -5.77 -24.53
CA ASN A 178 -17.67 -6.06 -25.75
C ASN A 178 -18.21 -7.49 -25.58
N LEU A 179 -19.51 -7.59 -25.25
CA LEU A 179 -20.29 -8.82 -25.33
C LEU A 179 -20.71 -9.06 -26.77
#